data_AF-A0A822G430-F1
#
_entry.id   AF-A0A822G430-F1
#
_cell.length_a   1.000
_cell.length_b   1.000
_cell.length_c   1.000
_cell.angle_alpha   90.00
_cell.angle_beta   90.00
_cell.angle_gamma   90.00
#
_symmetry.space_group_name_H-M   'P 1'
#
loop_
_entity.id
_entity.type
_entity.pdbx_description
1 polymer ?
#
loop_
_entity_poly.entity_id
_entity_poly.type
_entity_poly.pdbx_seq_one_letter_code
_entity_poly.pdbx_strand_id
1 'polypeptide(L)'
;TSNKRFGASLGALSSGRVGISSLTIGLLINCCTIVIRYSCVRKQFGPLPGVEIPVIEYQTQNWRLIPIVASLYVYRHLALSVFDNLVDFYALSMSNDEDDQDLLAYMGRELHALSCSCKAICTWNTQKACQECREACGGHGYLYATGFGNIRNDNDPSCTFEGDNNVILQQTSNYILSNYEDIYKNNTPINSPFKSILFIENMKNTLHDNCCSLTPECDIK
;
A
#
# COMPACT_ATOMS: atom_id res chain seq x y z
N THR A 1 25.26 7.84 18.54
CA THR A 1 24.29 8.23 19.59
C THR A 1 23.14 9.08 19.04
N SER A 2 23.38 10.15 18.27
CA SER A 2 22.29 10.95 17.64
C SER A 2 21.44 10.15 16.64
N ASN A 3 22.07 9.45 15.69
CA ASN A 3 21.36 8.64 14.68
C ASN A 3 20.57 7.45 15.25
N LYS A 4 20.98 6.91 16.41
CA LYS A 4 20.26 5.81 17.09
C LYS A 4 18.94 6.30 17.68
N ARG A 5 19.01 7.42 18.41
CA ARG A 5 17.83 8.11 18.98
C ARG A 5 16.86 8.57 17.89
N PHE A 6 17.39 9.09 16.78
CA PHE A 6 16.57 9.49 15.64
C PHE A 6 15.81 8.29 15.04
N GLY A 7 16.48 7.16 14.79
CA GLY A 7 15.83 5.94 14.28
C GLY A 7 14.70 5.43 15.19
N ALA A 8 14.93 5.38 16.50
CA ALA A 8 13.91 5.00 17.47
C ALA A 8 12.70 5.97 17.48
N SER A 9 12.95 7.28 17.40
CA SER A 9 11.87 8.28 17.33
C SER A 9 11.03 8.19 16.06
N LEU A 10 11.65 7.83 14.92
CA LEU A 10 10.93 7.64 13.66
C LEU A 10 9.97 6.44 13.70
N GLY A 11 10.32 5.38 14.45
CA GLY A 11 9.44 4.24 14.67
C GLY A 11 8.18 4.60 15.44
N ALA A 12 8.28 5.48 16.46
CA ALA A 12 7.12 5.94 17.23
C ALA A 12 6.10 6.71 16.35
N LEU A 13 6.60 7.51 15.39
CA LEU A 13 5.77 8.25 14.41
C LEU A 13 5.13 7.34 13.34
N SER A 14 5.48 6.05 13.28
CA SER A 14 4.93 5.11 12.30
C SER A 14 3.57 4.55 12.70
N SER A 15 3.26 4.49 14.00
CA SER A 15 2.04 3.90 14.53
C SER A 15 0.75 4.51 13.97
N GLY A 16 0.66 5.85 13.93
CA GLY A 16 -0.49 6.57 13.38
C GLY A 16 -0.72 6.23 11.90
N ARG A 17 0.35 6.16 11.10
CA ARG A 17 0.29 5.83 9.67
C ARG A 17 -0.12 4.37 9.43
N VAL A 18 0.38 3.43 10.23
CA VAL A 18 -0.06 2.03 10.18
C VAL A 18 -1.55 1.92 10.52
N GLY A 19 -2.01 2.63 11.56
CA GLY A 19 -3.43 2.69 11.92
C GLY A 19 -4.31 3.23 10.79
N ILE A 20 -3.88 4.32 10.14
CA ILE A 20 -4.57 4.87 8.96
C ILE A 20 -4.62 3.84 7.82
N SER A 21 -3.51 3.17 7.51
CA SER A 21 -3.50 2.11 6.49
C SER A 21 -4.53 1.02 6.79
N SER A 22 -4.59 0.52 8.03
CA SER A 22 -5.55 -0.50 8.43
C SER A 22 -7.00 -0.01 8.33
N LEU A 23 -7.28 1.22 8.76
CA LEU A 23 -8.62 1.84 8.68
C LEU A 23 -9.08 1.95 7.23
N THR A 24 -8.23 2.49 6.37
CA THR A 24 -8.48 2.66 4.95
C THR A 24 -8.74 1.31 4.24
N ILE A 25 -8.01 0.25 4.60
CA ILE A 25 -8.28 -1.09 4.06
C ILE A 25 -9.65 -1.61 4.52
N GLY A 26 -10.08 -1.32 5.75
CA GLY A 26 -11.45 -1.60 6.19
C GLY A 26 -12.51 -0.92 5.31
N LEU A 27 -12.29 0.33 4.95
CA LEU A 27 -13.15 1.08 4.03
C LEU A 27 -13.18 0.44 2.63
N LEU A 28 -12.02 0.00 2.11
CA LEU A 28 -11.93 -0.69 0.82
C LEU A 28 -12.70 -2.02 0.82
N ILE A 29 -12.62 -2.80 1.90
CA ILE A 29 -13.39 -4.04 2.06
C ILE A 29 -14.89 -3.77 1.92
N ASN A 30 -15.38 -2.70 2.56
CA ASN A 30 -16.79 -2.31 2.47
C ASN A 30 -17.18 -1.95 1.03
N CYS A 31 -16.39 -1.11 0.36
CA CYS A 31 -16.62 -0.75 -1.05
C CYS A 31 -16.70 -1.97 -1.97
N CYS A 32 -15.70 -2.86 -1.89
CA CYS A 32 -15.64 -4.09 -2.68
C CYS A 32 -16.84 -4.99 -2.41
N THR A 33 -17.21 -5.16 -1.13
CA THR A 33 -18.34 -6.00 -0.74
C THR A 33 -19.66 -5.49 -1.33
N ILE A 34 -19.89 -4.18 -1.29
CA ILE A 34 -21.12 -3.56 -1.82
C ILE A 34 -21.17 -3.75 -3.34
N VAL A 35 -20.12 -3.35 -4.06
CA VAL A 35 -20.15 -3.35 -5.53
C VAL A 35 -20.21 -4.76 -6.12
N ILE A 36 -19.52 -5.73 -5.52
CA ILE A 36 -19.53 -7.11 -6.01
C ILE A 36 -20.92 -7.72 -5.81
N ARG A 37 -21.50 -7.59 -4.61
CA ARG A 37 -22.85 -8.10 -4.34
C ARG A 37 -23.90 -7.43 -5.24
N TYR A 38 -23.80 -6.10 -5.41
CA TYR A 38 -24.67 -5.38 -6.33
C TYR A 38 -24.53 -5.89 -7.77
N SER A 39 -23.31 -6.13 -8.24
CA SER A 39 -23.04 -6.59 -9.60
C SER A 39 -23.54 -8.01 -9.88
N CYS A 40 -23.57 -8.87 -8.87
CA CYS A 40 -24.11 -10.23 -8.97
C CYS A 40 -25.64 -10.28 -9.08
N VAL A 41 -26.35 -9.27 -8.56
CA VAL A 41 -27.83 -9.26 -8.53
C VAL A 41 -28.45 -8.28 -9.52
N ARG A 42 -27.75 -7.18 -9.83
CA ARG A 42 -28.23 -6.18 -10.79
C ARG A 42 -28.19 -6.80 -12.17
N LYS A 43 -29.35 -6.93 -12.80
CA LYS A 43 -29.48 -7.31 -14.20
C LYS A 43 -29.79 -6.07 -15.04
N GLN A 44 -29.19 -6.01 -16.22
CA GLN A 44 -29.46 -4.97 -17.20
C GLN A 44 -28.90 -5.42 -18.55
N PHE A 45 -29.75 -5.42 -19.58
CA PHE A 45 -29.45 -5.97 -20.90
C PHE A 45 -29.08 -7.47 -20.85
N GLY A 46 -28.96 -8.07 -22.03
CA GLY A 46 -28.57 -9.48 -22.18
C GLY A 46 -28.42 -9.88 -23.64
N PRO A 47 -27.76 -11.02 -23.90
CA PRO A 47 -27.51 -11.50 -25.27
C PRO A 47 -28.78 -11.99 -25.97
N LEU A 48 -29.80 -12.35 -25.20
CA LEU A 48 -31.09 -12.81 -25.71
C LEU A 48 -32.17 -11.74 -25.45
N PRO A 49 -33.10 -11.51 -26.41
CA PRO A 49 -34.20 -10.59 -26.21
C PRO A 49 -35.04 -10.95 -24.98
N GLY A 50 -35.28 -9.96 -24.11
CA GLY A 50 -36.11 -10.11 -22.91
C GLY A 50 -35.49 -10.88 -21.75
N VAL A 51 -34.26 -11.41 -21.90
CA VAL A 51 -33.54 -12.10 -20.82
C VAL A 51 -32.35 -11.25 -20.39
N GLU A 52 -32.46 -10.63 -19.23
CA GLU A 52 -31.34 -9.89 -18.65
C GLU A 52 -30.38 -10.80 -17.88
N ILE A 53 -29.09 -10.48 -17.94
CA ILE A 53 -28.04 -11.16 -17.17
C ILE A 53 -27.45 -10.23 -16.10
N PRO A 54 -26.91 -10.76 -15.00
CA PRO A 54 -26.20 -9.96 -14.00
C PRO A 54 -25.08 -9.14 -14.62
N VAL A 55 -24.88 -7.91 -14.16
CA VAL A 55 -23.88 -7.02 -14.75
C VAL A 55 -22.45 -7.52 -14.54
N ILE A 56 -22.20 -8.37 -13.53
CA ILE A 56 -20.89 -9.03 -13.32
C ILE A 56 -20.50 -9.98 -14.46
N GLU A 57 -21.47 -10.47 -15.25
CA GLU A 57 -21.19 -11.34 -16.41
C GLU A 57 -20.53 -10.57 -17.56
N TYR A 58 -20.59 -9.24 -17.56
CA TYR A 58 -19.97 -8.42 -18.59
C TYR A 58 -18.49 -8.21 -18.31
N GLN A 59 -17.68 -8.43 -19.35
CA GLN A 59 -16.24 -8.22 -19.30
C GLN A 59 -15.88 -6.78 -18.93
N THR A 60 -16.68 -5.79 -19.32
CA THR A 60 -16.49 -4.38 -18.95
C THR A 60 -16.61 -4.15 -17.45
N GLN A 61 -17.57 -4.81 -16.77
CA GLN A 61 -17.71 -4.74 -15.31
C GLN A 61 -16.52 -5.44 -14.64
N ASN A 62 -16.10 -6.59 -15.16
CA ASN A 62 -14.95 -7.35 -14.65
C ASN A 62 -13.63 -6.56 -14.76
N TRP A 63 -13.38 -5.89 -15.88
CA TRP A 63 -12.18 -5.04 -16.05
C TRP A 63 -12.09 -3.92 -15.03
N ARG A 64 -13.23 -3.41 -14.55
CA ARG A 64 -13.26 -2.40 -13.49
C ARG A 64 -13.03 -2.99 -12.10
N LEU A 65 -13.69 -4.10 -11.80
CA LEU A 65 -13.77 -4.62 -10.43
C LEU A 65 -12.68 -5.61 -10.06
N ILE A 66 -12.24 -6.47 -10.98
CA ILE A 66 -11.21 -7.48 -10.68
C ILE A 66 -9.90 -6.83 -10.19
N PRO A 67 -9.38 -5.76 -10.82
CA PRO A 67 -8.17 -5.10 -10.32
C PRO A 67 -8.35 -4.50 -8.92
N ILE A 68 -9.54 -3.99 -8.60
CA ILE A 68 -9.84 -3.43 -7.28
C ILE A 68 -9.89 -4.54 -6.22
N VAL A 69 -10.50 -5.68 -6.53
CA VAL A 69 -10.52 -6.83 -5.61
C VAL A 69 -9.12 -7.40 -5.43
N ALA A 70 -8.34 -7.55 -6.50
CA ALA A 70 -6.95 -8.00 -6.41
C ALA A 70 -6.11 -7.05 -5.55
N SER A 71 -6.23 -5.74 -5.78
CA SER A 71 -5.50 -4.74 -5.02
C SER A 71 -5.89 -4.75 -3.54
N LEU A 72 -7.16 -4.98 -3.20
CA LEU A 72 -7.61 -5.15 -1.82
C LEU A 72 -6.84 -6.28 -1.10
N TYR A 73 -6.68 -7.46 -1.71
CA TYR A 73 -5.94 -8.56 -1.09
C TYR A 73 -4.46 -8.22 -0.90
N VAL A 74 -3.83 -7.62 -1.90
CA VAL A 74 -2.42 -7.20 -1.85
C VAL A 74 -2.21 -6.17 -0.74
N TYR A 75 -3.01 -5.11 -0.71
CA TYR A 75 -2.85 -4.05 0.27
C TYR A 75 -3.26 -4.47 1.68
N ARG A 76 -4.21 -5.40 1.82
CA ARG A 76 -4.53 -6.01 3.11
C ARG A 76 -3.33 -6.78 3.65
N HIS A 77 -2.70 -7.62 2.82
CA HIS A 77 -1.52 -8.37 3.24
C HIS A 77 -0.37 -7.42 3.59
N LEU A 78 -0.14 -6.39 2.79
CA LEU A 78 0.85 -5.35 3.09
C LEU A 78 0.58 -4.67 4.44
N ALA A 79 -0.65 -4.22 4.69
CA ALA A 79 -0.99 -3.52 5.92
C ALA A 79 -0.82 -4.41 7.16
N LEU A 80 -1.15 -5.70 7.06
CA LEU A 80 -0.92 -6.67 8.12
C LEU A 80 0.59 -6.89 8.35
N SER A 81 1.37 -7.08 7.29
CA SER A 81 2.82 -7.25 7.42
C SER A 81 3.51 -6.04 8.05
N VAL A 82 3.12 -4.82 7.68
CA VAL A 82 3.68 -3.59 8.30
C VAL A 82 3.20 -3.44 9.75
N PHE A 83 1.99 -3.91 10.08
CA PHE A 83 1.52 -3.96 11.46
C PHE A 83 2.32 -4.94 12.31
N ASP A 84 2.62 -6.14 11.80
CA ASP A 84 3.46 -7.12 12.50
C ASP A 84 4.87 -6.54 12.75
N ASN A 85 5.46 -5.87 11.75
CA ASN A 85 6.74 -5.16 11.92
C ASN A 85 6.70 -4.06 13.00
N LEU A 86 5.57 -3.36 13.13
CA LEU A 86 5.35 -2.36 14.18
C LEU A 86 5.27 -3.02 15.57
N VAL A 87 4.60 -4.16 15.68
CA VAL A 87 4.51 -4.95 16.92
C VAL A 87 5.90 -5.43 17.34
N ASP A 88 6.67 -5.98 16.42
CA ASP A 88 8.05 -6.42 16.67
C ASP A 88 8.95 -5.26 17.12
N PHE A 89 8.82 -4.09 16.48
CA PHE A 89 9.54 -2.88 16.89
C PHE A 89 9.19 -2.46 18.33
N TYR A 90 7.90 -2.47 18.69
CA TYR A 90 7.50 -2.12 20.05
C TYR A 90 7.96 -3.15 21.08
N ALA A 91 7.87 -4.44 20.77
CA ALA A 91 8.37 -5.50 21.63
C ALA A 91 9.87 -5.30 21.94
N LEU A 92 10.68 -5.01 20.92
CA LEU A 92 12.11 -4.72 21.10
C LEU A 92 12.33 -3.41 21.86
N SER A 93 11.52 -2.38 21.62
CA SER A 93 11.67 -1.07 22.31
C SER A 93 11.47 -1.14 23.83
N MET A 94 10.79 -2.19 24.31
CA MET A 94 10.56 -2.45 25.73
C MET A 94 11.64 -3.31 26.38
N SER A 95 12.59 -3.84 25.58
CA SER A 95 13.76 -4.53 26.11
C SER A 95 14.71 -3.54 26.81
N ASN A 96 15.42 -4.02 27.83
CA ASN A 96 16.43 -3.24 28.54
C ASN A 96 17.87 -3.60 28.11
N ASP A 97 18.04 -4.39 27.05
CA ASP A 97 19.35 -4.79 26.56
C ASP A 97 20.01 -3.65 25.75
N GLU A 98 21.25 -3.32 26.12
CA GLU A 98 22.02 -2.27 25.42
C GLU A 98 22.42 -2.70 24.00
N ASP A 99 22.57 -4.00 23.78
CA ASP A 99 22.92 -4.59 22.47
C ASP A 99 21.79 -4.41 21.44
N ASP A 100 20.53 -4.28 21.88
CA ASP A 100 19.36 -4.12 21.02
C ASP A 100 19.21 -2.70 20.45
N GLN A 101 19.98 -1.72 20.95
CA GLN A 101 19.84 -0.32 20.57
C GLN A 101 20.16 -0.04 19.10
N ASP A 102 21.10 -0.80 18.52
CA ASP A 102 21.41 -0.68 17.09
C ASP A 102 20.31 -1.30 16.23
N LEU A 103 19.87 -2.52 16.57
CA LEU A 103 18.78 -3.20 15.88
C LEU A 103 17.51 -2.36 15.90
N LEU A 104 17.15 -1.80 17.06
CA LEU A 104 16.00 -0.92 17.22
C LEU A 104 16.08 0.31 16.30
N ALA A 105 17.26 0.90 16.15
CA ALA A 105 17.46 2.04 15.26
C ALA A 105 17.32 1.67 13.78
N TYR A 106 17.79 0.50 13.36
CA TYR A 106 17.59 -0.01 11.99
C TYR A 106 16.11 -0.32 11.72
N MET A 107 15.46 -1.04 12.64
CA MET A 107 14.02 -1.34 12.56
C MET A 107 13.19 -0.06 12.48
N GLY A 108 13.48 0.93 13.33
CA GLY A 108 12.74 2.20 13.35
C GLY A 108 12.85 2.98 12.02
N ARG A 109 14.02 3.01 11.39
CA ARG A 109 14.20 3.65 10.07
C ARG A 109 13.46 2.91 8.96
N GLU A 110 13.57 1.59 8.91
CA GLU A 110 12.90 0.77 7.89
C GLU A 110 11.38 0.80 8.06
N LEU A 111 10.88 0.67 9.29
CA LEU A 111 9.46 0.78 9.61
C LEU A 111 8.90 2.16 9.25
N HIS A 112 9.68 3.22 9.46
CA HIS A 112 9.31 4.55 9.02
C HIS A 112 9.10 4.61 7.50
N ALA A 113 10.06 4.12 6.73
CA ALA A 113 9.95 4.09 5.27
C ALA A 113 8.78 3.23 4.77
N LEU A 114 8.54 2.08 5.39
CA LEU A 114 7.42 1.19 5.09
C LEU A 114 6.06 1.81 5.43
N SER A 115 5.94 2.44 6.60
CA SER A 115 4.69 3.08 7.03
C SER A 115 4.32 4.28 6.15
N CYS A 116 5.32 5.07 5.70
CA CYS A 116 5.14 6.17 4.75
C CYS A 116 4.50 5.68 3.44
N SER A 117 5.11 4.67 2.80
CA SER A 117 4.64 4.17 1.52
C SER A 117 3.32 3.42 1.66
N CYS A 118 3.18 2.57 2.67
CA CYS A 118 1.96 1.81 2.94
C CYS A 118 0.75 2.76 3.10
N LYS A 119 0.88 3.81 3.92
CA LYS A 119 -0.19 4.78 4.13
C LYS A 119 -0.55 5.51 2.83
N ALA A 120 0.44 6.00 2.10
CA ALA A 120 0.19 6.74 0.86
C ALA A 120 -0.52 5.89 -0.20
N ILE A 121 -0.04 4.66 -0.45
CA ILE A 121 -0.62 3.80 -1.49
C ILE A 121 -1.99 3.24 -1.08
N CYS A 122 -2.19 2.87 0.18
CA CYS A 122 -3.49 2.35 0.64
C CYS A 122 -4.57 3.43 0.56
N THR A 123 -4.26 4.66 0.99
CA THR A 123 -5.22 5.79 1.01
C THR A 123 -5.59 6.23 -0.39
N TRP A 124 -4.63 6.40 -1.30
CA TRP A 124 -4.94 6.70 -2.71
C TRP A 124 -5.65 5.55 -3.42
N ASN A 125 -5.28 4.30 -3.16
CA ASN A 125 -5.96 3.16 -3.78
C ASN A 125 -7.43 3.09 -3.35
N THR A 126 -7.70 3.22 -2.05
CA THR A 126 -9.07 3.19 -1.51
C THR A 126 -9.88 4.38 -2.01
N GLN A 127 -9.26 5.55 -2.08
CA GLN A 127 -9.85 6.74 -2.66
C GLN A 127 -10.37 6.46 -4.08
N LYS A 128 -9.50 5.98 -4.98
CA LYS A 128 -9.83 5.66 -6.38
C LYS A 128 -10.84 4.52 -6.48
N ALA A 129 -10.62 3.43 -5.74
CA ALA A 129 -11.49 2.27 -5.72
C ALA A 129 -12.91 2.61 -5.27
N CYS A 130 -13.07 3.46 -4.25
CA CYS A 130 -14.39 3.91 -3.79
C CYS A 130 -15.17 4.62 -4.90
N GLN A 131 -14.51 5.49 -5.65
CA GLN A 131 -15.13 6.19 -6.78
C GLN A 131 -15.54 5.21 -7.89
N GLU A 132 -14.65 4.29 -8.26
CA GLU A 132 -14.95 3.27 -9.27
C GLU A 132 -16.09 2.34 -8.84
N CYS A 133 -16.11 1.91 -7.57
CA CYS A 133 -17.17 1.07 -7.03
C CYS A 133 -18.54 1.77 -7.08
N ARG A 134 -18.56 3.07 -6.76
CA ARG A 134 -19.75 3.92 -6.83
C ARG A 134 -20.31 3.98 -8.25
N GLU A 135 -19.44 4.23 -9.23
CA GLU A 135 -19.83 4.34 -10.64
C GLU A 135 -20.20 2.99 -11.26
N ALA A 136 -19.58 1.90 -10.82
CA ALA A 136 -19.93 0.54 -11.21
C ALA A 136 -21.31 0.09 -10.69
N CYS A 137 -21.85 0.79 -9.67
CA CYS A 137 -23.23 0.63 -9.22
C CYS A 137 -24.24 1.48 -10.02
N GLY A 138 -23.79 2.26 -11.00
CA GLY A 138 -24.63 3.17 -11.78
C GLY A 138 -25.29 4.25 -10.92
N GLY A 139 -26.50 4.68 -11.30
CA GLY A 139 -27.24 5.73 -10.57
C GLY A 139 -27.54 5.37 -9.11
N HIS A 140 -27.76 4.09 -8.80
CA HIS A 140 -27.97 3.66 -7.41
C HIS A 140 -26.75 3.89 -6.53
N GLY A 141 -25.54 3.85 -7.09
CA GLY A 141 -24.31 4.19 -6.36
C GLY A 141 -24.28 5.62 -5.82
N TYR A 142 -25.10 6.54 -6.35
CA TYR A 142 -25.20 7.91 -5.86
C TYR A 142 -26.13 8.06 -4.64
N LEU A 143 -26.96 7.06 -4.36
CA LEU A 143 -27.88 7.11 -3.23
C LEU A 143 -27.09 7.08 -1.91
N TYR A 144 -27.48 7.95 -0.97
CA TYR A 144 -26.91 7.99 0.38
C TYR A 144 -26.90 6.61 1.06
N ALA A 145 -27.97 5.83 0.86
CA ALA A 145 -28.13 4.50 1.43
C ALA A 145 -27.05 3.48 1.01
N THR A 146 -26.31 3.72 -0.07
CA THR A 146 -25.20 2.84 -0.47
C THR A 146 -23.96 3.02 0.40
N GLY A 147 -23.82 4.17 1.07
CA GLY A 147 -22.66 4.46 1.93
C GLY A 147 -21.38 4.87 1.19
N PHE A 148 -21.30 4.79 -0.15
CA PHE A 148 -20.07 5.16 -0.88
C PHE A 148 -19.63 6.61 -0.63
N GLY A 149 -20.59 7.55 -0.55
CA GLY A 149 -20.28 8.95 -0.23
C GLY A 149 -19.64 9.12 1.14
N ASN A 150 -20.15 8.41 2.16
CA ASN A 150 -19.58 8.45 3.51
C ASN A 150 -18.21 7.79 3.53
N ILE A 151 -18.06 6.61 2.92
CA ILE A 151 -16.77 5.92 2.84
C ILE A 151 -15.71 6.80 2.18
N ARG A 152 -16.08 7.50 1.09
CA ARG A 152 -15.18 8.43 0.42
C ARG A 152 -14.80 9.62 1.31
N ASN A 153 -15.79 10.24 1.96
CA ASN A 153 -15.58 11.36 2.87
C ASN A 153 -14.70 10.98 4.07
N ASP A 154 -14.83 9.76 4.59
CA ASP A 154 -14.02 9.27 5.71
C ASP A 154 -12.58 8.96 5.27
N ASN A 155 -12.38 8.49 4.03
CA ASN A 155 -11.05 8.20 3.50
C ASN A 155 -10.28 9.45 3.06
N ASP A 156 -10.93 10.45 2.48
CA ASP A 156 -10.25 11.60 1.86
C ASP A 156 -9.26 12.34 2.78
N PRO A 157 -9.59 12.62 4.06
CA PRO A 157 -8.64 13.22 4.99
C PRO A 157 -7.41 12.34 5.25
N SER A 158 -7.54 11.01 5.12
CA SER A 158 -6.44 10.07 5.30
C SER A 158 -5.34 10.25 4.26
N CYS A 159 -5.62 10.85 3.10
CA CYS A 159 -4.57 11.21 2.13
C CYS A 159 -3.66 12.37 2.61
N THR A 160 -4.07 13.10 3.66
CA THR A 160 -3.42 14.34 4.11
C THR A 160 -2.94 14.28 5.56
N PHE A 161 -3.74 13.71 6.47
CA PHE A 161 -3.37 13.58 7.89
C PHE A 161 -2.19 12.63 8.07
N GLU A 162 -1.45 12.81 9.17
CA GLU A 162 -0.23 12.04 9.48
C GLU A 162 0.80 12.07 8.33
N GLY A 163 0.85 13.22 7.64
CA GLY A 163 1.73 13.52 6.52
C GLY A 163 1.04 13.42 5.16
N ASP A 164 1.14 14.47 4.36
CA ASP A 164 0.67 14.48 2.98
C ASP A 164 1.32 13.35 2.17
N ASN A 165 0.53 12.64 1.37
CA ASN A 165 0.99 11.46 0.64
C ASN A 165 2.19 11.75 -0.30
N ASN A 166 2.23 12.90 -0.98
CA ASN A 166 3.35 13.25 -1.88
C ASN A 166 4.62 13.60 -1.09
N VAL A 167 4.46 14.16 0.11
CA VAL A 167 5.58 14.49 0.99
C VAL A 167 6.15 13.24 1.66
N ILE A 168 5.32 12.38 2.23
CA ILE A 168 5.80 11.20 2.97
C ILE A 168 6.39 10.14 2.03
N LEU A 169 5.93 10.04 0.78
CA LEU A 169 6.54 9.12 -0.19
C LEU A 169 8.00 9.48 -0.49
N GLN A 170 8.37 10.75 -0.37
CA GLN A 170 9.77 11.16 -0.50
C GLN A 170 10.63 10.59 0.63
N GLN A 171 10.07 10.34 1.83
CA GLN A 171 10.81 9.69 2.92
C GLN A 171 11.17 8.25 2.56
N THR A 172 10.25 7.51 1.94
CA THR A 172 10.54 6.16 1.43
C THR A 172 11.56 6.21 0.29
N SER A 173 11.40 7.15 -0.65
CA SER A 173 12.35 7.33 -1.76
C SER A 173 13.77 7.62 -1.26
N ASN A 174 13.91 8.58 -0.35
CA ASN A 174 15.19 8.95 0.25
C ASN A 174 15.80 7.76 1.01
N TYR A 175 14.99 7.00 1.77
CA TYR A 175 15.46 5.79 2.43
C TYR A 175 16.04 4.77 1.43
N ILE A 176 15.34 4.50 0.32
CA ILE A 176 15.82 3.56 -0.71
C ILE A 176 17.09 4.09 -1.37
N LEU A 177 17.12 5.37 -1.77
CA LEU A 177 18.27 5.98 -2.46
C LEU A 177 19.52 6.03 -1.57
N SER A 178 19.37 6.38 -0.29
CA SER A 178 20.49 6.37 0.66
C SER A 178 21.04 4.96 0.86
N ASN A 179 20.19 3.95 1.03
CA ASN A 179 20.66 2.56 1.14
C ASN A 179 21.33 2.08 -0.15
N TYR A 180 20.80 2.45 -1.32
CA TYR A 180 21.43 2.15 -2.60
C TYR A 180 22.84 2.74 -2.69
N GLU A 181 23.01 4.01 -2.31
CA GLU A 181 24.32 4.67 -2.29
C GLU A 181 25.29 3.99 -1.32
N ASP A 182 24.84 3.64 -0.12
CA ASP A 182 25.67 2.97 0.88
C ASP A 182 26.11 1.57 0.44
N ILE A 183 25.20 0.80 -0.18
CA ILE A 183 25.48 -0.56 -0.65
C ILE A 183 26.42 -0.54 -1.85
N TYR A 184 26.12 0.26 -2.89
CA TYR A 184 26.84 0.20 -4.16
C TYR A 184 28.05 1.14 -4.26
N LYS A 185 28.05 2.29 -3.58
CA LYS A 185 29.20 3.21 -3.62
C LYS A 185 30.14 2.99 -2.44
N ASN A 186 29.58 2.74 -1.25
CA ASN A 186 30.37 2.65 -0.02
C ASN A 186 30.67 1.20 0.39
N ASN A 187 30.19 0.19 -0.35
CA ASN A 187 30.31 -1.25 -0.02
C ASN A 187 29.85 -1.57 1.41
N THR A 188 28.80 -0.88 1.87
CA THR A 188 28.23 -1.09 3.21
C THR A 188 27.34 -2.32 3.19
N PRO A 189 27.44 -3.22 4.18
CA PRO A 189 26.51 -4.35 4.31
C PRO A 189 25.06 -3.87 4.44
N ILE A 190 24.14 -4.58 3.78
CA ILE A 190 22.72 -4.27 3.90
C ILE A 190 22.24 -4.53 5.33
N ASN A 191 21.50 -3.56 5.89
CA ASN A 191 20.87 -3.73 7.19
C ASN A 191 19.37 -3.42 7.07
N SER A 192 18.61 -4.50 6.88
CA SER A 192 17.17 -4.49 6.64
C SER A 192 16.53 -5.58 7.51
N PRO A 193 16.28 -5.30 8.80
CA PRO A 193 15.64 -6.26 9.71
C PRO A 193 14.33 -6.85 9.17
N PHE A 194 13.53 -6.05 8.46
CA PHE A 194 12.27 -6.50 7.85
C PHE A 194 12.43 -6.98 6.41
N LYS A 195 13.66 -7.05 5.90
CA LYS A 195 14.00 -7.55 4.56
C LYS A 195 13.34 -6.78 3.41
N SER A 196 12.85 -5.56 3.66
CA SER A 196 12.08 -4.81 2.68
C SER A 196 12.92 -4.25 1.52
N ILE A 197 14.24 -4.13 1.71
CA ILE A 197 15.17 -3.60 0.71
C ILE A 197 16.18 -4.63 0.18
N LEU A 198 16.02 -5.92 0.48
CA LEU A 198 16.94 -6.97 -0.03
C LEU A 198 17.00 -7.03 -1.56
N PHE A 199 15.95 -6.55 -2.24
CA PHE A 199 15.95 -6.44 -3.70
C PHE A 199 17.08 -5.53 -4.24
N ILE A 200 17.62 -4.63 -3.41
CA ILE A 200 18.73 -3.75 -3.80
C ILE A 200 19.99 -4.57 -4.12
N GLU A 201 20.25 -5.68 -3.41
CA GLU A 201 21.45 -6.50 -3.65
C GLU A 201 21.52 -7.03 -5.08
N ASN A 202 20.37 -7.47 -5.61
CA ASN A 202 20.24 -8.05 -6.94
C ASN A 202 19.69 -7.07 -7.98
N MET A 203 19.64 -5.77 -7.66
CA MET A 203 18.95 -4.77 -8.48
C MET A 203 19.48 -4.73 -9.93
N LYS A 204 20.81 -4.82 -10.14
CA LYS A 204 21.39 -4.83 -11.49
C LYS A 204 20.89 -6.00 -12.33
N ASN A 205 20.83 -7.20 -11.75
CA ASN A 205 20.34 -8.40 -12.44
C ASN A 205 18.83 -8.29 -12.68
N THR A 206 18.07 -7.85 -11.68
CA THR A 206 16.62 -7.65 -11.80
C THR A 206 16.28 -6.61 -12.87
N LEU A 207 17.04 -5.51 -12.96
CA LEU A 207 16.84 -4.50 -14.01
C LEU A 207 17.23 -5.04 -15.38
N HIS A 208 18.36 -5.74 -15.50
CA HIS A 208 18.78 -6.35 -16.75
C HIS A 208 17.71 -7.34 -17.27
N ASP A 209 17.26 -8.26 -16.43
CA ASP A 209 16.32 -9.32 -16.84
C ASP A 209 14.93 -8.78 -17.21
N ASN A 210 14.46 -7.72 -16.53
CA ASN A 210 13.13 -7.16 -16.78
C ASN A 210 13.13 -6.02 -17.81
N CYS A 211 14.17 -5.17 -17.89
CA CYS A 211 14.21 -4.05 -18.83
C CYS A 211 14.77 -4.42 -20.20
N CYS A 212 15.67 -5.40 -20.33
CA CYS A 212 16.14 -5.86 -21.65
C CYS A 212 15.01 -6.51 -22.47
N SER A 213 13.94 -6.99 -21.81
CA SER A 213 12.74 -7.50 -22.48
C SER A 213 11.84 -6.41 -23.07
N LEU A 214 12.04 -5.14 -22.71
CA LEU A 214 11.19 -4.01 -23.08
C LEU A 214 11.83 -3.03 -24.08
N THR A 215 13.16 -3.06 -24.25
CA THR A 215 13.89 -2.26 -25.24
C THR A 215 15.07 -3.03 -25.85
N PRO A 216 15.17 -3.18 -27.18
CA PRO A 216 16.23 -3.96 -27.84
C PRO A 216 17.67 -3.44 -27.72
N GLU A 217 17.91 -2.31 -27.04
CA GLU A 217 19.21 -1.60 -27.03
C GLU A 217 19.81 -1.43 -25.62
N CYS A 218 19.40 -2.23 -24.64
CA CYS A 218 19.91 -2.09 -23.27
C CYS A 218 21.21 -2.90 -23.03
N ASP A 219 22.26 -2.60 -23.79
CA ASP A 219 23.63 -2.96 -23.40
C ASP A 219 24.12 -1.91 -22.39
N ILE A 220 23.88 -2.16 -21.10
CA ILE A 220 24.49 -1.36 -20.03
C ILE A 220 25.97 -1.76 -19.94
N LYS A 221 26.84 -0.92 -20.50
CA LYS A 221 28.30 -0.97 -20.26
C LYS A 221 28.65 -0.57 -18.83
#